data_AF-A0A4S8N2Y6-F1
#
_entry.id   AF-A0A4S8N2Y6-F1
#
_cell.length_a   1.000
_cell.length_b   1.000
_cell.length_c   1.000
_cell.angle_alpha   90.00
_cell.angle_beta   90.00
_cell.angle_gamma   90.00
#
_symmetry.space_group_name_H-M   'P 1'
#
loop_
_entity.id
_entity.type
_entity.pdbx_description
1 polymer ?
#
loop_
_entity_poly.entity_id
_entity_poly.type
_entity_poly.pdbx_seq_one_letter_code
_entity_poly.pdbx_strand_id
1 'polypeptide(L)'
;MAKKHKAWLHVGMPGAGDVIEPALAHHHAAIVELGVASLAHSPAESFRAAVELTRTHQDWGLKRGDVEGQWVRLVRRAERARADLVFSQTMLAGASQEQIALLLDALAGFQVHVVVTTGLDDEAATLRGWAAAVRKPERLHVVETDGRAPADVWKAFGRLVGFGTSSLSLEVVPAATPSLPSLPDALREVERLARRNASLEVRLEELDRKRRKLKRRLAA
;
A
#
# COMPACT_ATOMS: atom_id res chain seq x y z
N MET A 1 -8.33 -15.14 -27.85
CA MET A 1 -8.78 -14.82 -26.47
C MET A 1 -8.40 -13.37 -26.19
N ALA A 2 -9.31 -12.56 -25.65
CA ALA A 2 -8.99 -11.18 -25.29
C ALA A 2 -7.86 -11.16 -24.25
N LYS A 3 -6.90 -10.23 -24.38
CA LYS A 3 -5.78 -10.09 -23.45
C LYS A 3 -6.34 -9.72 -22.08
N LYS A 4 -6.02 -10.51 -21.04
CA LYS A 4 -6.36 -10.15 -19.66
C LYS A 4 -5.64 -8.87 -19.26
N HIS A 5 -6.32 -7.98 -18.55
CA HIS A 5 -5.69 -6.86 -17.86
C HIS A 5 -4.68 -7.38 -16.81
N LYS A 6 -3.65 -6.60 -16.55
CA LYS A 6 -2.64 -6.92 -15.54
C LYS A 6 -3.03 -6.33 -14.19
N ALA A 7 -2.66 -7.00 -13.11
CA ALA A 7 -2.71 -6.44 -11.77
C ALA A 7 -1.30 -6.43 -11.19
N TRP A 8 -0.79 -5.25 -10.87
CA TRP A 8 0.56 -5.02 -10.36
C TRP A 8 0.51 -4.81 -8.85
N LEU A 9 1.11 -5.74 -8.12
CA LEU A 9 1.24 -5.68 -6.67
C LEU A 9 2.65 -5.23 -6.32
N HIS A 10 2.79 -4.04 -5.79
CA HIS A 10 4.03 -3.59 -5.19
C HIS A 10 4.10 -4.01 -3.72
N VAL A 11 5.18 -4.70 -3.37
CA VAL A 11 5.49 -5.19 -2.03
C VAL A 11 6.83 -4.58 -1.63
N GLY A 12 6.78 -3.50 -0.85
CA GLY A 12 8.02 -2.85 -0.41
C GLY A 12 8.58 -3.49 0.84
N MET A 13 9.89 -3.76 0.85
CA MET A 13 10.57 -4.20 2.05
C MET A 13 10.51 -3.09 3.12
N PRO A 14 10.24 -3.43 4.39
CA PRO A 14 10.33 -2.47 5.49
C PRO A 14 11.69 -1.74 5.48
N GLY A 15 11.70 -0.46 5.81
CA GLY A 15 12.94 0.33 5.87
C GLY A 15 13.51 0.79 4.51
N ALA A 16 13.03 0.26 3.37
CA ALA A 16 13.54 0.61 2.04
C ALA A 16 13.19 2.05 1.57
N GLY A 17 12.39 2.79 2.34
CA GLY A 17 11.96 4.16 2.00
C GLY A 17 10.94 4.19 0.86
N ASP A 18 9.76 3.60 1.07
CA ASP A 18 8.74 3.47 0.02
C ASP A 18 8.24 4.84 -0.48
N VAL A 19 8.45 5.09 -1.76
CA VAL A 19 7.93 6.26 -2.49
C VAL A 19 6.81 5.91 -3.45
N ILE A 20 6.54 4.62 -3.67
CA ILE A 20 5.56 4.14 -4.65
C ILE A 20 4.15 4.29 -4.10
N GLU A 21 3.87 3.86 -2.86
CA GLU A 21 2.53 4.02 -2.26
C GLU A 21 2.06 5.49 -2.21
N PRO A 22 2.82 6.45 -1.65
CA PRO A 22 2.36 7.84 -1.61
C PRO A 22 2.24 8.46 -3.00
N ALA A 23 3.13 8.12 -3.94
CA ALA A 23 3.06 8.60 -5.32
C ALA A 23 1.80 8.09 -6.04
N LEU A 24 1.48 6.79 -5.90
CA LEU A 24 0.26 6.20 -6.46
C LEU A 24 -1.01 6.86 -5.91
N ALA A 25 -1.05 7.11 -4.61
CA ALA A 25 -2.19 7.77 -3.98
C ALA A 25 -2.35 9.22 -4.46
N HIS A 26 -1.24 9.97 -4.51
CA HIS A 26 -1.25 11.37 -4.95
C HIS A 26 -1.65 11.50 -6.42
N HIS A 27 -1.08 10.67 -7.30
CA HIS A 27 -1.26 10.73 -8.75
C HIS A 27 -2.41 9.86 -9.29
N HIS A 28 -3.27 9.31 -8.42
CA HIS A 28 -4.27 8.29 -8.82
C HIS A 28 -5.15 8.71 -10.01
N ALA A 29 -5.56 9.99 -10.08
CA ALA A 29 -6.37 10.49 -11.18
C ALA A 29 -5.60 10.53 -12.51
N ALA A 30 -4.37 11.03 -12.51
CA ALA A 30 -3.53 11.11 -13.70
C ALA A 30 -3.11 9.72 -14.20
N ILE A 31 -2.85 8.77 -13.31
CA ILE A 31 -2.45 7.41 -13.68
C ILE A 31 -3.62 6.67 -14.38
N VAL A 32 -4.87 6.97 -14.03
CA VAL A 32 -6.06 6.44 -14.73
C VAL A 32 -6.10 6.88 -16.20
N GLU A 33 -5.73 8.12 -16.50
CA GLU A 33 -5.62 8.62 -17.87
C GLU A 33 -4.53 7.88 -18.67
N LEU A 34 -3.54 7.30 -17.98
CA LEU A 34 -2.48 6.47 -18.56
C LEU A 34 -2.87 4.99 -18.68
N GLY A 35 -4.14 4.64 -18.41
CA GLY A 35 -4.65 3.28 -18.57
C GLY A 35 -4.37 2.33 -17.39
N VAL A 36 -4.06 2.90 -16.21
CA VAL A 36 -3.80 2.15 -14.98
C VAL A 36 -4.65 2.69 -13.83
N ALA A 37 -5.31 1.84 -13.06
CA ALA A 37 -6.12 2.24 -11.91
C ALA A 37 -5.48 1.79 -10.59
N SER A 38 -5.21 2.74 -9.69
CA SER A 38 -4.79 2.41 -8.33
C SER A 38 -5.96 1.84 -7.53
N LEU A 39 -5.77 0.68 -6.90
CA LEU A 39 -6.80 0.07 -6.03
C LEU A 39 -7.11 0.98 -4.83
N ALA A 40 -6.06 1.52 -4.19
CA ALA A 40 -6.16 2.44 -3.06
C ALA A 40 -5.95 3.89 -3.54
N HIS A 41 -6.83 4.79 -3.12
CA HIS A 41 -6.73 6.22 -3.45
C HIS A 41 -6.07 7.02 -2.32
N SER A 42 -5.75 6.35 -1.20
CA SER A 42 -5.01 6.95 -0.09
C SER A 42 -4.20 5.87 0.64
N PRO A 43 -3.10 6.25 1.32
CA PRO A 43 -2.33 5.31 2.16
C PRO A 43 -3.18 4.65 3.26
N ALA A 44 -4.23 5.34 3.74
CA ALA A 44 -5.13 4.79 4.74
C ALA A 44 -5.97 3.62 4.21
N GLU A 45 -6.35 3.64 2.93
CA GLU A 45 -7.11 2.55 2.31
C GLU A 45 -6.22 1.31 2.10
N SER A 46 -5.01 1.49 1.56
CA SER A 46 -4.05 0.40 1.38
C SER A 46 -3.62 -0.20 2.70
N PHE A 47 -3.38 0.63 3.73
CA PHE A 47 -3.09 0.18 5.09
C PHE A 47 -4.20 -0.72 5.63
N ARG A 48 -5.47 -0.26 5.62
CA ARG A 48 -6.59 -1.05 6.15
C ARG A 48 -6.78 -2.37 5.40
N ALA A 49 -6.60 -2.37 4.07
CA ALA A 49 -6.67 -3.58 3.28
C ALA A 49 -5.56 -4.58 3.64
N ALA A 50 -4.32 -4.12 3.88
CA ALA A 50 -3.27 -5.03 4.34
C ALA A 50 -3.47 -5.48 5.79
N VAL A 51 -3.97 -4.64 6.69
CA VAL A 51 -4.33 -5.06 8.05
C VAL A 51 -5.41 -6.14 8.02
N GLU A 52 -6.40 -6.01 7.15
CA GLU A 52 -7.40 -7.05 6.91
C GLU A 52 -6.75 -8.37 6.46
N LEU A 53 -5.96 -8.31 5.39
CA LEU A 53 -5.34 -9.49 4.76
C LEU A 53 -4.35 -10.20 5.70
N THR A 54 -3.56 -9.43 6.44
CA THR A 54 -2.60 -9.95 7.42
C THR A 54 -3.23 -10.33 8.75
N ARG A 55 -4.51 -10.00 8.95
CA ARG A 55 -5.30 -10.25 10.18
C ARG A 55 -4.75 -9.56 11.43
N THR A 56 -3.99 -8.48 11.27
CA THR A 56 -3.26 -7.79 12.35
C THR A 56 -4.03 -6.66 13.03
N HIS A 57 -5.34 -6.53 12.79
CA HIS A 57 -6.15 -5.42 13.31
C HIS A 57 -5.99 -5.13 14.81
N GLN A 58 -5.81 -6.15 15.64
CA GLN A 58 -5.59 -5.99 17.08
C GLN A 58 -4.26 -5.31 17.39
N ASP A 59 -3.19 -5.65 16.66
CA ASP A 59 -1.85 -5.05 16.80
C ASP A 59 -1.86 -3.54 16.50
N TRP A 60 -2.83 -3.12 15.68
CA TRP A 60 -3.05 -1.72 15.30
C TRP A 60 -4.16 -1.03 16.11
N GLY A 61 -4.69 -1.67 17.15
CA GLY A 61 -5.78 -1.11 17.97
C GLY A 61 -7.10 -0.92 17.22
N LEU A 62 -7.26 -1.56 16.06
CA LEU A 62 -8.45 -1.48 15.22
C LEU A 62 -9.45 -2.58 15.57
N LYS A 63 -10.75 -2.29 15.42
CA LYS A 63 -11.79 -3.31 15.51
C LYS A 63 -11.83 -4.07 14.18
N ARG A 64 -12.25 -5.34 14.22
CA ARG A 64 -12.46 -6.14 13.01
C ARG A 64 -13.34 -5.40 11.97
N GLY A 65 -14.44 -4.80 12.41
CA GLY A 65 -15.34 -4.04 11.54
C GLY A 65 -14.73 -2.78 10.90
N ASP A 66 -13.57 -2.31 11.37
CA ASP A 66 -12.87 -1.16 10.77
C ASP A 66 -12.09 -1.54 9.49
N VAL A 67 -11.80 -2.84 9.32
CA VAL A 67 -10.95 -3.37 8.23
C VAL A 67 -11.64 -4.48 7.41
N GLU A 68 -12.73 -5.07 7.90
CA GLU A 68 -13.42 -6.17 7.21
C GLU A 68 -13.98 -5.72 5.84
N GLY A 69 -13.66 -6.49 4.80
CA GLY A 69 -14.12 -6.29 3.43
C GLY A 69 -13.42 -5.15 2.67
N GLN A 70 -12.37 -4.55 3.21
CA GLN A 70 -11.64 -3.46 2.57
C GLN A 70 -11.01 -3.91 1.26
N TRP A 71 -10.29 -5.03 1.25
CA TRP A 71 -9.61 -5.54 0.06
C TRP A 71 -10.59 -5.77 -1.10
N VAL A 72 -11.67 -6.52 -0.86
CA VAL A 72 -12.69 -6.81 -1.88
C VAL A 72 -13.38 -5.54 -2.36
N ARG A 73 -13.60 -4.56 -1.47
CA ARG A 73 -14.19 -3.26 -1.83
C ARG A 73 -13.28 -2.47 -2.77
N LEU A 74 -11.96 -2.45 -2.51
CA LEU A 74 -10.99 -1.78 -3.38
C LEU A 74 -10.95 -2.43 -4.76
N VAL A 75 -10.85 -3.77 -4.82
CA VAL A 75 -10.82 -4.52 -6.09
C VAL A 75 -12.07 -4.25 -6.91
N ARG A 76 -13.28 -4.41 -6.34
CA ARG A 76 -14.55 -4.17 -7.05
C ARG A 76 -14.71 -2.73 -7.53
N ARG A 77 -14.14 -1.75 -6.81
CA ARG A 77 -14.15 -0.35 -7.24
C ARG A 77 -13.27 -0.17 -8.47
N ALA A 78 -12.06 -0.72 -8.45
CA ALA A 78 -11.08 -0.55 -9.51
C ALA A 78 -11.40 -1.36 -10.78
N GLU A 79 -12.05 -2.51 -10.66
CA GLU A 79 -12.52 -3.31 -11.81
C GLU A 79 -13.42 -2.50 -12.76
N ARG A 80 -14.14 -1.50 -12.24
CA ARG A 80 -14.99 -0.60 -13.04
C ARG A 80 -14.20 0.24 -14.03
N ALA A 81 -12.91 0.48 -13.76
CA ALA A 81 -12.03 1.25 -14.64
C ALA A 81 -11.68 0.50 -15.94
N ARG A 82 -11.85 -0.84 -15.98
CA ARG A 82 -11.48 -1.68 -17.14
C ARG A 82 -10.07 -1.39 -17.65
N ALA A 83 -9.14 -1.27 -16.71
CA ALA A 83 -7.76 -0.86 -16.90
C ALA A 83 -6.82 -1.87 -16.21
N ASP A 84 -5.51 -1.74 -16.46
CA ASP A 84 -4.54 -2.45 -15.62
C ASP A 84 -4.62 -1.91 -14.19
N LEU A 85 -4.41 -2.76 -13.19
CA LEU A 85 -4.56 -2.38 -11.78
C LEU A 85 -3.20 -2.26 -11.12
N VAL A 86 -3.09 -1.37 -10.13
CA VAL A 86 -1.90 -1.25 -9.28
C VAL A 86 -2.27 -1.13 -7.81
N PHE A 87 -1.52 -1.79 -6.95
CA PHE A 87 -1.64 -1.70 -5.50
C PHE A 87 -0.27 -1.74 -4.86
N SER A 88 -0.06 -0.96 -3.80
CA SER A 88 1.22 -0.87 -3.11
C SER A 88 1.00 -0.97 -1.61
N GLN A 89 1.73 -1.86 -0.96
CA GLN A 89 1.78 -1.92 0.50
C GLN A 89 3.00 -2.69 1.01
N THR A 90 3.74 -2.09 1.94
CA THR A 90 4.95 -2.66 2.56
C THR A 90 4.63 -3.77 3.56
N MET A 91 3.49 -3.70 4.25
CA MET A 91 3.06 -4.76 5.19
C MET A 91 2.89 -6.14 4.53
N LEU A 92 2.74 -6.18 3.21
CA LEU A 92 2.62 -7.44 2.47
C LEU A 92 3.95 -8.20 2.32
N ALA A 93 5.09 -7.59 2.65
CA ALA A 93 6.38 -8.27 2.64
C ALA A 93 6.41 -9.46 3.61
N GLY A 94 5.76 -9.31 4.77
CA GLY A 94 5.65 -10.37 5.78
C GLY A 94 4.43 -11.29 5.63
N ALA A 95 3.70 -11.23 4.50
CA ALA A 95 2.47 -12.01 4.33
C ALA A 95 2.76 -13.52 4.24
N SER A 96 1.96 -14.34 4.92
CA SER A 96 1.99 -15.80 4.80
C SER A 96 1.48 -16.27 3.45
N GLN A 97 1.74 -17.53 3.08
CA GLN A 97 1.22 -18.10 1.84
C GLN A 97 -0.31 -18.08 1.75
N GLU A 98 -1.00 -18.35 2.86
CA GLU A 98 -2.46 -18.29 2.92
C GLU A 98 -2.98 -16.86 2.73
N GLN A 99 -2.28 -15.87 3.29
CA GLN A 99 -2.62 -14.46 3.14
C GLN A 99 -2.39 -13.97 1.71
N ILE A 100 -1.28 -14.38 1.08
CA ILE A 100 -1.01 -14.12 -0.34
C ILE A 100 -2.08 -14.77 -1.22
N ALA A 101 -2.42 -16.04 -0.96
CA ALA A 101 -3.46 -16.74 -1.71
C ALA A 101 -4.83 -16.03 -1.60
N LEU A 102 -5.20 -15.58 -0.40
CA LEU A 102 -6.43 -14.81 -0.17
C LEU A 102 -6.43 -13.48 -0.95
N LEU A 103 -5.31 -12.77 -0.97
CA LEU A 103 -5.16 -11.54 -1.75
C LEU A 103 -5.40 -11.83 -3.25
N LEU A 104 -4.73 -12.85 -3.78
CA LEU A 104 -4.74 -13.20 -5.19
C LEU A 104 -6.10 -13.75 -5.68
N ASP A 105 -6.88 -14.38 -4.80
CA ASP A 105 -8.21 -14.92 -5.13
C ASP A 105 -9.14 -13.82 -5.65
N ALA A 106 -9.13 -12.64 -5.01
CA ALA A 106 -9.91 -11.49 -5.48
C ALA A 106 -9.45 -10.96 -6.86
N LEU A 107 -8.24 -11.32 -7.30
CA LEU A 107 -7.65 -10.88 -8.57
C LEU A 107 -7.66 -11.97 -9.66
N ALA A 108 -8.43 -13.05 -9.51
CA ALA A 108 -8.45 -14.17 -10.47
C ALA A 108 -8.77 -13.78 -11.94
N GLY A 109 -9.44 -12.64 -12.14
CA GLY A 109 -9.70 -12.05 -13.46
C GLY A 109 -8.46 -11.48 -14.16
N PHE A 110 -7.39 -11.20 -13.42
CA PHE A 110 -6.21 -10.47 -13.88
C PHE A 110 -4.99 -11.37 -14.10
N GLN A 111 -4.07 -10.89 -14.92
CA GLN A 111 -2.70 -11.40 -14.92
C GLN A 111 -1.91 -10.69 -13.82
N VAL A 112 -1.70 -11.37 -12.69
CA VAL A 112 -0.98 -10.76 -11.56
C VAL A 112 0.53 -10.74 -11.82
N HIS A 113 1.14 -9.58 -11.60
CA HIS A 113 2.57 -9.35 -11.52
C HIS A 113 2.89 -8.73 -10.15
N VAL A 114 4.02 -9.12 -9.57
CA VAL A 114 4.50 -8.63 -8.28
C VAL A 114 5.80 -7.89 -8.50
N VAL A 115 5.92 -6.70 -7.92
CA VAL A 115 7.14 -5.91 -7.88
C VAL A 115 7.57 -5.83 -6.42
N VAL A 116 8.74 -6.35 -6.09
CA VAL A 116 9.33 -6.22 -4.76
C VAL A 116 10.36 -5.11 -4.80
N THR A 117 10.20 -4.07 -3.98
CA THR A 117 11.30 -3.13 -3.75
C THR A 117 12.16 -3.62 -2.60
N THR A 118 13.46 -3.67 -2.83
CA THR A 118 14.44 -4.25 -1.91
C THR A 118 15.33 -3.17 -1.29
N GLY A 119 15.76 -3.40 -0.05
CA GLY A 119 16.56 -2.47 0.74
C GLY A 119 17.84 -3.12 1.23
N LEU A 120 18.28 -2.76 2.45
CA LEU A 120 19.48 -3.31 3.08
C LEU A 120 19.24 -4.66 3.79
N ASP A 121 17.97 -5.03 4.01
CA ASP A 121 17.56 -6.20 4.79
C ASP A 121 17.46 -7.48 3.95
N ASP A 122 17.46 -8.65 4.60
CA ASP A 122 17.25 -9.95 3.92
C ASP A 122 15.81 -10.08 3.39
N GLU A 123 15.70 -10.13 2.06
CA GLU A 123 14.46 -10.28 1.30
C GLU A 123 14.17 -11.71 0.81
N ALA A 124 15.06 -12.67 1.09
CA ALA A 124 15.01 -13.98 0.46
C ALA A 124 13.71 -14.74 0.80
N ALA A 125 13.20 -14.60 2.03
CA ALA A 125 11.92 -15.19 2.42
C ALA A 125 10.74 -14.57 1.66
N THR A 126 10.70 -13.24 1.56
CA THR A 126 9.69 -12.48 0.81
C THR A 126 9.69 -12.90 -0.66
N LEU A 127 10.86 -12.90 -1.30
CA LEU A 127 10.99 -13.27 -2.71
C LEU A 127 10.54 -14.71 -2.97
N ARG A 128 10.96 -15.67 -2.14
CA ARG A 128 10.49 -17.06 -2.26
C ARG A 128 8.99 -17.16 -2.12
N GLY A 129 8.42 -16.43 -1.16
CA GLY A 129 6.99 -16.46 -0.89
C GLY A 129 6.16 -15.99 -2.09
N TRP A 130 6.53 -14.84 -2.65
CA TRP A 130 5.84 -14.25 -3.79
C TRP A 130 6.12 -14.99 -5.11
N ALA A 131 7.34 -15.51 -5.31
CA ALA A 131 7.68 -16.34 -6.47
C ALA A 131 6.79 -17.59 -6.57
N ALA A 132 6.59 -18.28 -5.43
CA ALA A 132 5.73 -19.45 -5.36
C ALA A 132 4.27 -19.12 -5.72
N ALA A 133 3.78 -17.95 -5.28
CA ALA A 133 2.41 -17.53 -5.50
C ALA A 133 2.11 -17.15 -6.97
N VAL A 134 3.01 -16.42 -7.65
CA VAL A 134 2.80 -16.01 -9.05
C VAL A 134 3.09 -17.11 -10.08
N ARG A 135 3.78 -18.18 -9.64
CA ARG A 135 4.12 -19.43 -10.36
C ARG A 135 5.01 -19.29 -11.60
N LYS A 136 5.07 -18.12 -12.22
CA LYS A 136 5.89 -17.84 -13.40
C LYS A 136 6.94 -16.77 -13.09
N PRO A 137 8.23 -17.00 -13.41
CA PRO A 137 9.30 -16.09 -13.06
C PRO A 137 9.13 -14.70 -13.70
N GLU A 138 8.58 -14.60 -14.91
CA GLU A 138 8.31 -13.31 -15.58
C GLU A 138 7.23 -12.45 -14.90
N ARG A 139 6.61 -12.96 -13.83
CA ARG A 139 5.61 -12.26 -13.02
C ARG A 139 6.14 -11.72 -11.70
N LEU A 140 7.39 -12.01 -11.35
CA LEU A 140 8.06 -11.42 -10.20
C LEU A 140 9.16 -10.49 -10.69
N HIS A 141 9.14 -9.25 -10.23
CA HIS A 141 10.12 -8.22 -10.57
C HIS A 141 10.74 -7.69 -9.29
N VAL A 142 12.03 -7.36 -9.34
CA VAL A 142 12.76 -6.80 -8.21
C VAL A 142 13.29 -5.43 -8.59
N VAL A 143 13.08 -4.44 -7.71
CA VAL A 143 13.58 -3.07 -7.86
C VAL A 143 14.41 -2.74 -6.63
N GLU A 144 15.72 -2.77 -6.80
CA GLU A 144 16.69 -2.37 -5.79
C GLU A 144 16.59 -0.88 -5.50
N THR A 145 16.45 -0.51 -4.23
CA THR A 145 16.37 0.90 -3.81
C THR A 145 17.66 1.41 -3.19
N ASP A 146 18.56 0.51 -2.76
CA ASP A 146 19.82 0.91 -2.12
C ASP A 146 20.67 1.77 -3.06
N GLY A 147 21.18 2.89 -2.52
CA GLY A 147 21.93 3.90 -3.24
C GLY A 147 21.18 4.63 -4.37
N ARG A 148 19.87 4.39 -4.58
CA ARG A 148 19.10 5.02 -5.65
C ARG A 148 18.33 6.24 -5.18
N ALA A 149 18.25 7.25 -6.06
CA ALA A 149 17.36 8.36 -5.83
C ALA A 149 15.88 7.90 -5.91
N PRO A 150 14.98 8.44 -5.07
CA PRO A 150 13.54 8.14 -5.13
C PRO A 150 12.92 8.23 -6.52
N ALA A 151 13.32 9.24 -7.31
CA ALA A 151 12.83 9.43 -8.66
C ALA A 151 13.19 8.28 -9.61
N ASP A 152 14.35 7.65 -9.41
CA ASP A 152 14.79 6.50 -10.20
C ASP A 152 14.01 5.23 -9.85
N VAL A 153 13.69 5.02 -8.57
CA VAL A 153 12.82 3.93 -8.11
C VAL A 153 11.41 4.10 -8.71
N TRP A 154 10.85 5.31 -8.64
CA TRP A 154 9.55 5.61 -9.24
C TRP A 154 9.54 5.42 -10.76
N LYS A 155 10.59 5.86 -11.46
CA LYS A 155 10.76 5.65 -12.91
C LYS A 155 10.90 4.17 -13.26
N ALA A 156 11.66 3.40 -12.47
CA ALA A 156 11.79 1.95 -12.68
C ALA A 156 10.43 1.24 -12.52
N PHE A 157 9.68 1.59 -11.48
CA PHE A 157 8.34 1.09 -11.26
C PHE A 157 7.38 1.44 -12.41
N GLY A 158 7.32 2.72 -12.81
CA GLY A 158 6.48 3.16 -13.93
C GLY A 158 6.78 2.43 -15.23
N ARG A 159 8.06 2.16 -15.54
CA ARG A 159 8.46 1.35 -16.70
C ARG A 159 7.94 -0.09 -16.65
N LEU A 160 7.95 -0.73 -15.47
CA LEU A 160 7.43 -2.08 -15.31
C LEU A 160 5.91 -2.11 -15.55
N VAL A 161 5.19 -1.19 -14.92
CA VAL A 161 3.73 -1.12 -14.99
C VAL A 161 3.25 -0.68 -16.38
N GLY A 162 4.00 0.21 -17.04
CA GLY A 162 3.71 0.70 -18.38
C GLY A 162 3.24 2.16 -18.45
N PHE A 163 3.59 3.00 -17.47
CA PHE A 163 3.27 4.44 -17.49
C PHE A 163 4.52 5.32 -17.35
N GLY A 164 4.46 6.52 -17.96
CA GLY A 164 5.53 7.51 -17.89
C GLY A 164 5.48 8.34 -16.60
N THR A 165 6.64 8.67 -16.03
CA THR A 165 6.73 9.44 -14.77
C THR A 165 7.08 10.90 -14.95
N SER A 166 7.33 11.38 -16.18
CA SER A 166 7.77 12.75 -16.46
C SER A 166 6.80 13.82 -15.95
N SER A 167 5.49 13.55 -16.01
CA SER A 167 4.45 14.45 -15.49
C SER A 167 3.97 14.07 -14.08
N LEU A 168 4.53 13.01 -13.49
CA LEU A 168 4.16 12.45 -12.18
C LEU A 168 5.31 12.64 -11.20
N SER A 169 5.71 13.90 -10.98
CA SER A 169 6.85 14.25 -10.13
C SER A 169 6.62 13.84 -8.67
N LEU A 170 7.70 13.45 -7.99
CA LEU A 170 7.70 13.20 -6.54
C LEU A 170 7.82 14.48 -5.72
N GLU A 171 8.25 15.60 -6.30
CA GLU A 171 8.45 16.86 -5.56
C GLU A 171 7.15 17.42 -4.96
N VAL A 172 6.03 17.16 -5.61
CA VAL A 172 4.68 17.57 -5.16
C VAL A 172 4.03 16.53 -4.26
N VAL A 173 4.63 15.35 -4.14
CA VAL A 173 4.11 14.27 -3.30
C VAL A 173 4.55 14.55 -1.87
N PRO A 174 3.60 14.68 -0.91
CA PRO A 174 3.96 14.83 0.49
C PRO A 174 4.80 13.61 0.94
N ALA A 175 6.00 13.86 1.46
CA ALA A 175 6.82 12.81 2.03
C ALA A 175 6.05 12.16 3.20
N ALA A 176 5.92 10.84 3.17
CA ALA A 176 5.28 10.08 4.25
C ALA A 176 6.10 10.17 5.56
N THR A 177 7.43 10.23 5.42
CA THR A 177 8.37 10.37 6.53
C THR A 177 9.41 11.44 6.15
N PRO A 178 9.70 12.42 7.03
CA PRO A 178 10.78 13.36 6.80
C PRO A 178 12.13 12.63 6.78
N SER A 179 13.06 13.09 5.94
CA SER A 179 14.46 12.65 6.04
C SER A 179 15.07 13.22 7.32
N LEU A 180 15.63 12.35 8.16
CA LEU A 180 16.21 12.73 9.44
C LEU A 180 17.72 12.50 9.37
N PRO A 181 18.54 13.56 9.40
CA PRO A 181 19.96 13.46 9.09
C PRO A 181 20.79 12.82 10.21
N SER A 182 20.21 12.64 11.41
CA SER A 182 20.91 12.08 12.56
C SER A 182 20.02 11.23 13.45
N LEU A 183 20.63 10.30 14.20
CA LEU A 183 19.93 9.49 15.20
C LEU A 183 19.23 10.33 16.29
N PRO A 184 19.85 11.39 16.85
CA PRO A 184 19.13 12.30 17.76
C PRO A 184 17.88 12.93 17.14
N ASP A 185 17.92 13.32 15.87
CA ASP A 185 16.75 13.86 15.18
C ASP A 185 15.67 12.78 15.00
N ALA A 186 16.07 11.55 14.67
CA ALA A 186 15.18 10.41 14.62
C ALA A 186 14.49 10.14 15.97
N LEU A 187 15.23 10.16 17.08
CA LEU A 187 14.66 9.98 18.41
C LEU A 187 13.65 11.06 18.77
N ARG A 188 13.97 12.34 18.50
CA ARG A 188 13.03 13.45 18.73
C ARG A 188 11.76 13.30 17.90
N GLU A 189 11.90 12.85 16.66
CA GLU A 189 10.75 12.62 15.79
C GLU A 189 9.87 11.47 16.30
N VAL A 190 10.47 10.36 16.75
CA VAL A 190 9.75 9.25 17.38
C VAL A 190 9.00 9.72 18.63
N GLU A 191 9.61 10.52 19.49
CA GLU A 191 8.93 11.10 20.65
C GLU A 191 7.76 12.02 20.26
N ARG A 192 7.95 12.86 19.24
CA ARG A 192 6.92 13.75 18.70
C ARG A 192 5.73 12.95 18.18
N LEU A 193 5.99 11.90 17.40
CA LEU A 193 4.97 11.00 16.86
C LEU A 193 4.24 10.25 17.97
N ALA A 194 4.95 9.76 18.99
CA ALA A 194 4.35 9.11 20.15
C ALA A 194 3.37 10.05 20.89
N ARG A 195 3.78 11.30 21.15
CA ARG A 195 2.90 12.33 21.76
C ARG A 195 1.69 12.63 20.88
N ARG A 196 1.89 12.72 19.56
CA ARG A 196 0.79 12.97 18.62
C ARG A 196 -0.21 11.81 18.59
N ASN A 197 0.27 10.57 18.60
CA ASN A 197 -0.58 9.38 18.63
C ASN A 197 -1.42 9.34 19.90
N ALA A 198 -0.82 9.57 21.07
CA ALA A 198 -1.56 9.66 22.34
C ALA A 198 -2.66 10.75 22.30
N SER A 199 -2.37 11.92 21.69
CA SER A 199 -3.38 12.98 21.51
C SER A 199 -4.52 12.57 20.56
N LEU A 200 -4.21 11.82 19.49
CA LEU A 200 -5.20 11.32 18.54
C LEU A 200 -6.11 10.26 19.18
N GLU A 201 -5.58 9.39 20.02
CA GLU A 201 -6.36 8.39 20.77
C GLU A 201 -7.44 9.06 21.63
N VAL A 202 -7.06 10.08 22.41
CA VAL A 202 -8.02 10.87 23.22
C VAL A 202 -9.11 11.48 22.32
N ARG A 203 -8.73 12.06 21.19
CA ARG A 203 -9.68 12.69 20.26
C ARG A 203 -10.61 11.66 19.61
N LEU A 204 -10.12 10.46 19.31
CA LEU A 204 -10.94 9.36 18.78
C LEU A 204 -11.98 8.92 19.81
N GLU A 205 -11.61 8.79 21.09
CA GLU A 205 -12.58 8.48 22.15
C GLU A 205 -13.68 9.53 22.27
N GLU A 206 -13.30 10.82 22.22
CA GLU A 206 -14.28 11.91 22.26
C GLU A 206 -15.26 11.84 21.09
N LEU A 207 -14.76 11.61 19.88
CA LEU A 207 -15.59 11.46 18.68
C LEU A 207 -16.51 10.24 18.79
N ASP A 208 -16.02 9.13 19.32
CA ASP A 208 -16.82 7.92 19.55
C ASP A 208 -17.94 8.16 20.58
N ARG A 209 -17.65 8.90 21.66
CA ARG A 209 -18.67 9.33 22.64
C ARG A 209 -19.72 10.22 21.98
N LYS A 210 -19.31 11.20 21.16
CA LYS A 210 -20.22 12.09 20.42
C LYS A 210 -21.09 11.30 19.43
N ARG A 211 -20.50 10.36 18.68
CA ARG A 211 -21.19 9.49 17.73
C ARG A 211 -22.27 8.65 18.43
N ARG A 212 -21.95 8.05 19.57
CA ARG A 212 -22.92 7.26 20.37
C ARG A 212 -24.10 8.13 20.86
N LYS A 213 -23.82 9.36 21.32
CA LYS A 213 -24.87 10.31 21.74
C LYS A 213 -25.79 10.69 20.57
N LEU A 214 -25.23 11.00 19.40
CA LEU A 214 -26.00 11.31 18.19
C LEU A 214 -26.86 10.13 17.74
N LYS A 215 -26.31 8.91 17.73
CA LYS A 215 -27.06 7.70 17.38
C LYS A 215 -28.25 7.47 18.31
N ARG A 216 -28.11 7.72 19.61
CA ARG A 216 -29.22 7.62 20.58
C ARG A 216 -30.30 8.67 20.33
N ARG A 217 -29.92 9.89 19.96
CA ARG A 217 -30.87 10.98 19.64
C ARG A 217 -31.65 10.74 18.36
N LEU A 218 -31.02 10.15 17.34
CA LEU A 218 -31.69 9.83 16.06
C LEU A 218 -32.58 8.59 16.14
N ALA A 219 -32.49 7.81 17.20
CA ALA A 219 -33.29 6.61 17.44
C ALA A 219 -34.47 6.86 18.40
N ALA A 220 -34.60 8.09 18.93
CA ALA A 220 -35.71 8.57 19.75
C ALA A 220 -36.58 9.51 18.91
#